data_AF-A0AAE1PLD7-F1
#
_entry.id   AF-A0AAE1PLD7-F1
#
_cell.length_a   1.000
_cell.length_b   1.000
_cell.length_c   1.000
_cell.angle_alpha   90.00
_cell.angle_beta   90.00
_cell.angle_gamma   90.00
#
_symmetry.space_group_name_H-M   'P 1'
#
loop_
_entity.id
_entity.type
_entity.pdbx_description
1 polymer ?
#
loop_
_entity_poly.entity_id
_entity_poly.type
_entity_poly.pdbx_seq_one_letter_code
_entity_poly.pdbx_strand_id
1 'polypeptide(L)'
;LFETHPDVQEVFAPFRGLQVEQVKHSKELRSHALRVMGFVEKAVRRLDQPDKLERLIRECGRNHCYYGAHPHQVQLVVPQFLQAVQPTLGDEWTGDVESAWSTLLYNVTYIMREAMLEEKK
;
A
#
# COMPACT_ATOMS: atom_id res chain seq x y z
N LEU A 1 -2.24 8.76 -6.28
CA LEU A 1 -1.03 7.94 -6.60
C LEU A 1 -0.70 7.99 -8.09
N PHE A 2 -1.54 7.46 -8.98
CA PHE A 2 -1.26 7.43 -10.42
C PHE A 2 -1.14 8.83 -11.07
N GLU A 3 -1.83 9.85 -10.55
CA GLU A 3 -1.68 11.25 -11.00
C GLU A 3 -0.28 11.81 -10.73
N THR A 4 0.35 11.39 -9.64
CA THR A 4 1.66 11.90 -9.17
C THR A 4 2.83 11.01 -9.56
N HIS A 5 2.57 9.72 -9.83
CA HIS A 5 3.57 8.68 -10.09
C HIS A 5 3.03 7.75 -11.20
N PRO A 6 3.10 8.16 -12.48
CA PRO A 6 2.52 7.41 -13.59
C PRO A 6 3.22 6.07 -13.84
N ASP A 7 4.49 5.95 -13.46
CA ASP A 7 5.26 4.69 -13.51
C ASP A 7 4.62 3.57 -12.67
N VAL A 8 3.92 3.94 -11.59
CA VAL A 8 3.21 2.97 -10.74
C VAL A 8 1.99 2.41 -11.47
N GLN A 9 1.31 3.22 -12.31
CA GLN A 9 0.16 2.75 -13.10
C GLN A 9 0.59 1.68 -14.12
N GLU A 10 1.77 1.83 -14.71
CA GLU A 10 2.28 0.92 -15.75
C GLU A 10 2.53 -0.51 -15.25
N VAL A 11 2.69 -0.71 -13.94
CA VAL A 11 2.77 -2.05 -13.34
C VAL A 11 1.44 -2.81 -13.47
N PHE A 12 0.33 -2.08 -13.40
CA PHE A 12 -1.00 -2.66 -13.51
C PHE A 12 -1.33 -2.89 -14.99
N ALA A 13 -1.17 -4.13 -15.46
CA ALA A 13 -1.47 -4.50 -16.85
C ALA A 13 -2.83 -3.99 -17.38
N PRO A 14 -3.94 -3.99 -16.59
CA PRO A 14 -5.22 -3.44 -17.05
C PRO A 14 -5.26 -1.92 -17.25
N PHE A 15 -4.27 -1.17 -16.73
CA PHE A 15 -4.26 0.30 -16.72
C PHE A 15 -3.24 0.92 -17.68
N ARG A 16 -2.39 0.12 -18.32
CA ARG A 16 -1.36 0.62 -19.22
C ARG A 16 -1.96 1.42 -20.37
N GLY A 17 -1.44 2.63 -20.59
CA GLY A 17 -1.90 3.53 -21.65
C GLY A 17 -3.31 4.11 -21.46
N LEU A 18 -4.00 3.82 -20.35
CA LEU A 18 -5.29 4.45 -20.04
C LEU A 18 -5.09 5.82 -19.40
N GLN A 19 -6.00 6.74 -19.69
CA GLN A 19 -6.06 8.02 -18.97
C GLN A 19 -6.48 7.77 -17.52
N VAL A 20 -5.90 8.52 -16.57
CA VAL A 20 -6.17 8.33 -15.13
C VAL A 20 -7.67 8.41 -14.81
N GLU A 21 -8.41 9.31 -15.46
CA GLU A 21 -9.87 9.43 -15.31
C GLU A 21 -10.64 8.14 -15.65
N GLN A 22 -10.17 7.39 -16.64
CA GLN A 22 -10.78 6.10 -16.99
C GLN A 22 -10.48 5.04 -15.91
N VAL A 23 -9.28 5.09 -15.33
CA VAL A 23 -8.83 4.16 -14.30
C VAL A 23 -9.60 4.38 -12.98
N LYS A 24 -9.93 5.64 -12.63
CA LYS A 24 -10.68 6.00 -11.40
C LYS A 24 -11.97 5.21 -11.21
N HIS A 25 -12.67 4.90 -12.30
CA HIS A 25 -13.95 4.18 -12.27
C HIS A 25 -13.86 2.69 -12.62
N SER A 26 -12.65 2.15 -12.80
CA SER A 26 -12.42 0.75 -13.14
C SER A 26 -12.79 -0.21 -11.99
N LYS A 27 -13.23 -1.43 -12.33
CA LYS A 27 -13.54 -2.47 -11.34
C LYS A 27 -12.26 -3.02 -10.70
N GLU A 28 -11.20 -3.06 -11.48
CA GLU A 28 -9.88 -3.56 -11.13
C GLU A 28 -9.24 -2.66 -10.07
N LEU A 29 -9.33 -1.33 -10.22
CA LEU A 29 -8.81 -0.39 -9.22
C LEU A 29 -9.58 -0.53 -7.91
N ARG A 30 -10.92 -0.60 -7.98
CA ARG A 30 -11.75 -0.82 -6.79
C ARG A 30 -11.40 -2.13 -6.08
N SER A 31 -11.23 -3.22 -6.83
CA SER A 31 -10.83 -4.52 -6.27
C SER A 31 -9.45 -4.46 -5.61
N HIS A 32 -8.49 -3.76 -6.20
CA HIS A 32 -7.19 -3.54 -5.58
C HIS A 32 -7.30 -2.70 -4.30
N ALA A 33 -8.05 -1.59 -4.33
CA ALA A 33 -8.27 -0.74 -3.17
C ALA A 33 -8.89 -1.52 -2.00
N LEU A 34 -9.89 -2.38 -2.26
CA LEU A 34 -10.48 -3.25 -1.24
C LEU A 34 -9.46 -4.23 -0.64
N ARG A 35 -8.57 -4.80 -1.45
CA ARG A 35 -7.49 -5.67 -0.96
C ARG A 35 -6.50 -4.92 -0.08
N VAL A 36 -6.15 -3.68 -0.43
CA VAL A 36 -5.31 -2.81 0.40
C VAL A 36 -5.98 -2.54 1.74
N MET A 37 -7.26 -2.13 1.76
CA MET A 37 -7.98 -1.88 3.00
C MET A 37 -8.10 -3.14 3.88
N GLY A 38 -8.39 -4.29 3.28
CA GLY A 38 -8.42 -5.57 4.00
C GLY A 38 -7.05 -6.00 4.53
N PHE A 39 -5.95 -5.62 3.87
CA PHE A 39 -4.60 -5.81 4.40
C PHE A 39 -4.33 -4.90 5.60
N VAL A 40 -4.71 -3.62 5.53
CA VAL A 40 -4.54 -2.66 6.63
C VAL A 40 -5.33 -3.11 7.86
N GLU A 41 -6.59 -3.53 7.69
CA GLU A 41 -7.40 -4.11 8.78
C GLU A 41 -6.69 -5.31 9.43
N LYS A 42 -6.16 -6.21 8.61
CA LYS A 42 -5.37 -7.37 9.05
C LYS A 42 -4.09 -6.98 9.79
N ALA A 43 -3.47 -5.86 9.43
CA ALA A 43 -2.27 -5.35 10.08
C ALA A 43 -2.61 -4.78 11.47
N VAL A 44 -3.64 -3.93 11.55
CA VAL A 44 -4.13 -3.36 12.81
C VAL A 44 -4.56 -4.45 13.81
N ARG A 45 -5.26 -5.49 13.34
CA ARG A 45 -5.67 -6.63 14.18
C ARG A 45 -4.51 -7.50 14.70
N ARG A 46 -3.28 -7.31 14.22
CA ARG A 46 -2.10 -8.09 14.57
C ARG A 46 -0.98 -7.26 15.19
N LEU A 47 -1.28 -6.05 15.66
CA LEU A 47 -0.29 -5.20 16.33
C LEU A 47 0.34 -5.89 17.55
N ASP A 48 -0.40 -6.77 18.22
CA ASP A 48 0.03 -7.59 19.35
C ASP A 48 0.68 -8.93 18.95
N GLN A 49 0.80 -9.21 17.65
CA GLN A 49 1.27 -10.48 17.09
C GLN A 49 2.34 -10.23 16.01
N PRO A 50 3.50 -9.65 16.37
CA PRO A 50 4.52 -9.17 15.43
C PRO A 50 4.98 -10.25 14.45
N ASP A 51 5.24 -11.48 14.92
CA ASP A 51 5.68 -12.59 14.04
C ASP A 51 4.65 -12.99 12.98
N LYS A 52 3.35 -12.84 13.29
CA LYS A 52 2.27 -13.13 12.33
C LYS A 52 2.10 -11.96 11.36
N LEU A 53 2.26 -10.73 11.85
CA LEU A 53 2.21 -9.53 11.03
C LEU A 53 3.37 -9.50 10.03
N GLU A 54 4.60 -9.75 10.48
CA GLU A 54 5.78 -9.78 9.61
C GLU A 54 5.63 -10.84 8.51
N ARG A 55 5.23 -12.07 8.85
CA ARG A 55 5.00 -13.13 7.85
C ARG A 55 3.98 -12.72 6.79
N LEU A 56 2.88 -12.09 7.21
CA LEU A 56 1.84 -11.57 6.31
C LEU A 56 2.39 -10.47 5.39
N ILE A 57 3.19 -9.54 5.92
CA ILE A 57 3.79 -8.46 5.14
C ILE A 57 4.80 -9.00 4.14
N ARG A 58 5.67 -9.94 4.56
CA ARG A 58 6.65 -10.58 3.68
C ARG A 58 5.97 -11.32 2.53
N GLU A 59 4.91 -12.09 2.81
CA GLU A 59 4.11 -12.74 1.75
C GLU A 59 3.51 -11.74 0.76
N CYS A 60 2.98 -10.62 1.27
CA CYS A 60 2.50 -9.52 0.43
C CYS A 60 3.62 -8.95 -0.47
N GLY A 61 4.82 -8.75 0.08
CA GLY A 61 6.00 -8.31 -0.67
C GLY A 61 6.39 -9.27 -1.78
N ARG A 62 6.49 -10.58 -1.49
CA ARG A 62 6.78 -11.61 -2.51
C ARG A 62 5.77 -11.57 -3.67
N ASN A 63 4.49 -11.46 -3.34
CA ASN A 63 3.43 -11.36 -4.34
C ASN A 63 3.58 -10.08 -5.20
N HIS A 64 3.94 -8.94 -4.62
CA HIS A 64 4.18 -7.72 -5.38
C HIS A 64 5.42 -7.80 -6.26
N CYS A 65 6.45 -8.52 -5.84
CA CYS A 65 7.59 -8.84 -6.71
C CYS A 65 7.13 -9.67 -7.92
N TYR A 66 6.33 -10.71 -7.70
CA TYR A 66 5.75 -11.54 -8.77
C TYR A 66 4.86 -10.73 -9.72
N TYR A 67 4.12 -9.74 -9.23
CA TYR A 67 3.31 -8.84 -10.06
C TYR A 67 4.14 -7.82 -10.87
N GLY A 68 5.47 -7.78 -10.69
CA GLY A 68 6.36 -6.88 -11.39
C GLY A 68 6.47 -5.49 -10.78
N ALA A 69 5.99 -5.29 -9.54
CA ALA A 69 6.15 -4.01 -8.84
C ALA A 69 7.63 -3.76 -8.49
N HIS A 70 8.07 -2.51 -8.62
CA HIS A 70 9.40 -2.13 -8.19
C HIS A 70 9.43 -1.87 -6.67
N PRO A 71 10.44 -2.34 -5.91
CA PRO A 71 10.50 -2.16 -4.46
C PRO A 71 10.46 -0.71 -3.98
N HIS A 72 10.80 0.26 -4.83
CA HIS A 72 10.66 1.69 -4.50
C HIS A 72 9.19 2.14 -4.50
N GLN A 73 8.35 1.55 -5.34
CA GLN A 73 6.97 1.99 -5.57
C GLN A 73 6.05 1.71 -4.37
N VAL A 74 6.34 0.68 -3.57
CA VAL A 74 5.48 0.33 -2.42
C VAL A 74 5.51 1.39 -1.32
N GLN A 75 6.64 2.11 -1.15
CA GLN A 75 6.72 3.20 -0.18
C GLN A 75 5.96 4.45 -0.64
N LEU A 76 5.77 4.62 -1.95
CA LEU A 76 4.99 5.71 -2.53
C LEU A 76 3.48 5.59 -2.25
N VAL A 77 3.02 4.56 -1.52
CA VAL A 77 1.60 4.46 -1.12
C VAL A 77 1.33 5.18 0.21
N VAL A 78 2.34 5.34 1.06
CA VAL A 78 2.16 5.81 2.44
C VAL A 78 1.60 7.23 2.50
N PRO A 79 2.21 8.26 1.87
CA PRO A 79 1.67 9.62 1.97
C PRO A 79 0.25 9.75 1.39
N GLN A 80 -0.06 8.98 0.35
CA GLN A 80 -1.33 8.98 -0.36
C GLN A 80 -2.42 8.31 0.47
N PHE A 81 -2.05 7.27 1.24
CA PHE A 81 -2.94 6.65 2.20
C PHE A 81 -3.26 7.61 3.35
N LEU A 82 -2.25 8.23 3.95
CA LEU A 82 -2.42 9.19 5.05
C LEU A 82 -3.30 10.38 4.62
N GLN A 83 -3.01 10.97 3.46
CA GLN A 83 -3.80 12.07 2.89
C GLN A 83 -5.26 11.66 2.63
N ALA A 84 -5.52 10.41 2.27
CA ALA A 84 -6.88 9.92 2.04
C ALA A 84 -7.64 9.64 3.34
N VAL A 85 -6.95 9.23 4.40
CA VAL A 85 -7.56 8.87 5.69
C VAL A 85 -7.75 10.07 6.61
N GLN A 86 -6.84 11.05 6.60
CA GLN A 86 -6.95 12.27 7.38
C GLN A 86 -8.35 12.92 7.37
N PRO A 87 -8.97 13.22 6.21
CA PRO A 87 -10.28 13.87 6.18
C PRO A 87 -11.42 12.98 6.71
N THR A 88 -11.23 11.66 6.78
CA THR A 88 -12.25 10.73 7.28
C THR A 88 -12.37 10.73 8.81
N LEU A 89 -11.30 11.14 9.50
CA LEU A 89 -11.23 11.22 10.96
C LEU A 89 -11.57 12.62 11.48
N GLY A 90 -11.51 13.65 10.64
CA GLY A 90 -11.85 15.02 11.03
C GLY A 90 -11.05 15.47 12.25
N ASP A 91 -11.77 15.85 13.32
CA ASP A 91 -11.18 16.30 14.58
C ASP A 91 -10.43 15.20 15.35
N GLU A 92 -10.67 13.92 15.05
CA GLU A 92 -9.93 12.80 15.66
C GLU A 92 -8.52 12.62 15.05
N TRP A 93 -8.21 13.30 13.94
CA TRP A 93 -6.86 13.30 13.35
C TRP A 93 -5.92 14.20 14.15
N THR A 94 -5.40 13.67 15.26
CA THR A 94 -4.37 14.33 16.06
C THR A 94 -2.96 14.03 15.57
N GLY A 95 -1.96 14.79 16.03
CA GLY A 95 -0.55 14.51 15.73
C GLY A 95 -0.10 13.11 16.18
N ASP A 96 -0.66 12.60 17.29
CA ASP A 96 -0.37 11.25 17.77
C ASP A 96 -0.98 10.19 16.86
N VAL A 97 -2.20 10.41 16.36
CA VAL A 97 -2.88 9.52 15.40
C VAL A 97 -2.11 9.48 14.08
N GLU A 98 -1.69 10.63 13.55
CA GLU A 98 -0.87 10.72 12.35
C GLU A 98 0.46 9.98 12.51
N SER A 99 1.14 10.17 13.65
CA SER A 99 2.41 9.52 13.96
C SER A 99 2.27 7.99 14.08
N ALA A 100 1.20 7.52 14.71
CA ALA A 100 0.90 6.10 14.84
C ALA A 100 0.62 5.45 13.47
N TRP A 101 -0.23 6.07 12.65
CA TRP A 101 -0.50 5.58 11.28
C TRP A 101 0.74 5.60 10.40
N SER A 102 1.51 6.68 10.44
CA SER A 102 2.76 6.80 9.70
C SER A 102 3.73 5.70 10.08
N THR A 103 3.93 5.47 11.38
CA THR A 103 4.84 4.44 11.90
C THR A 103 4.41 3.05 11.42
N LEU A 104 3.12 2.72 11.53
CA LEU A 104 2.60 1.44 11.06
C LEU A 104 2.84 1.24 9.55
N LEU A 105 2.45 2.22 8.73
CA LEU A 105 2.52 2.11 7.27
C LEU A 105 3.95 2.12 6.74
N TYR A 106 4.84 2.92 7.33
CA TYR A 106 6.26 2.90 6.97
C TYR A 106 6.94 1.59 7.38
N ASN A 107 6.60 1.02 8.54
CA ASN A 107 7.10 -0.29 8.94
C ASN A 107 6.61 -1.39 7.97
N VAL A 108 5.32 -1.40 7.65
CA VAL A 108 4.74 -2.34 6.67
C VAL A 108 5.46 -2.25 5.33
N THR A 109 5.60 -1.05 4.78
CA THR A 109 6.22 -0.87 3.45
C THR A 109 7.72 -1.14 3.47
N TYR A 110 8.40 -0.94 4.60
CA TYR A 110 9.80 -1.32 4.80
C TYR A 110 9.99 -2.84 4.70
N ILE A 111 9.27 -3.61 5.53
CA ILE A 111 9.36 -5.09 5.54
C ILE A 111 8.94 -5.66 4.17
N MET A 112 7.91 -5.08 3.56
CA MET A 112 7.44 -5.48 2.23
C MET A 112 8.53 -5.28 1.17
N ARG A 113 9.20 -4.12 1.19
CA ARG A 113 10.32 -3.81 0.30
C ARG A 113 11.49 -4.76 0.51
N GLU A 114 11.83 -5.11 1.75
CA GLU A 114 12.88 -6.10 2.04
C GLU A 114 12.56 -7.46 1.43
N ALA A 115 11.34 -7.97 1.66
CA ALA A 115 10.90 -9.23 1.07
C ALA A 115 10.95 -9.21 -0.47
N MET A 116 10.60 -8.09 -1.10
CA MET A 116 10.72 -7.95 -2.56
C MET A 116 12.19 -7.98 -3.04
N LEU A 117 13.13 -7.46 -2.26
CA LEU A 117 14.56 -7.48 -2.59
C LEU A 117 15.18 -8.86 -2.39
N GLU A 118 14.69 -9.63 -1.41
CA GLU A 118 15.10 -11.01 -1.17
C GLU A 118 14.70 -11.93 -2.35
N GLU A 119 13.49 -11.79 -2.89
CA GLU A 119 13.01 -12.61 -4.02
C GLU A 119 13.69 -12.30 -5.37
N LYS A 120 14.33 -11.14 -5.51
CA LYS A 120 15.04 -10.76 -6.73
C LYS A 120 16.45 -11.35 -6.82
N LYS A 121 16.96 -11.94 -5.74
CA LYS A 121 18.29 -12.58 -5.68
C LYS A 121 18.21 -14.00 -6.22
#